data_AF-A0A7W9DGA5-F1
#
_entry.id   AF-A0A7W9DGA5-F1
#
_cell.length_a   1.000
_cell.length_b   1.000
_cell.length_c   1.000
_cell.angle_alpha   90.00
_cell.angle_beta   90.00
_cell.angle_gamma   90.00
#
_symmetry.space_group_name_H-M   'P 1'
#
loop_
_entity.id
_entity.type
_entity.pdbx_description
1 polymer ?
#
loop_
_entity_poly.entity_id
_entity_poly.type
_entity_poly.pdbx_seq_one_letter_code
_entity_poly.pdbx_strand_id
1 'polypeptide(L)'
;MKKLVLALFVALLSACTTTPAPHIDHSLTARGQSPRVKFIIIHYTVSNLPRSIQILTQQEVSSHYLLTDTATPKFYALVDESRQANHAGVSNWKTYTQLNVSSIGIEIVNPGYTDSPEGRLWYPFPQAQIDELIPLLKDIVARYNISPENILGHNEIAPQRKQDPGPLFPWRQLADAGLIVWPDANRVAEQRLIFDQQVPDAVWFQKKLAQHGYATPQTGIFDEATRNVLIAFQMKYRNTRFDGMPDGETAALLEVLTTPAAKAVPAPAVVTK
;
A
#
# COMPACT_ATOMS: atom_id res chain seq x y z
N MET A 1 7.93 -68.31 -54.44
CA MET A 1 9.32 -68.00 -54.02
C MET A 1 9.29 -66.66 -53.30
N LYS A 2 9.52 -66.66 -51.97
CA LYS A 2 10.71 -66.06 -51.30
C LYS A 2 10.76 -64.53 -51.51
N LYS A 3 10.82 -63.62 -50.53
CA LYS A 3 11.08 -63.58 -49.07
C LYS A 3 10.67 -62.13 -48.65
N LEU A 4 10.02 -61.89 -47.51
CA LEU A 4 10.67 -61.44 -46.26
C LEU A 4 11.54 -60.18 -46.51
N VAL A 5 11.28 -59.00 -45.92
CA VAL A 5 11.75 -58.64 -44.57
C VAL A 5 11.29 -57.20 -44.22
N LEU A 6 10.65 -57.08 -43.06
CA LEU A 6 10.69 -55.97 -42.09
C LEU A 6 9.99 -54.64 -42.41
N ALA A 7 8.67 -54.68 -42.27
CA ALA A 7 7.95 -53.58 -41.64
C ALA A 7 8.45 -53.44 -40.19
N LEU A 8 9.49 -52.63 -39.97
CA LEU A 8 9.85 -52.18 -38.63
C LEU A 8 8.88 -51.04 -38.27
N PHE A 9 7.67 -51.44 -37.87
CA PHE A 9 6.84 -50.66 -36.97
C PHE A 9 7.68 -50.42 -35.71
N VAL A 10 8.48 -49.36 -35.71
CA VAL A 10 8.85 -48.69 -34.47
C VAL A 10 7.57 -48.02 -34.01
N ALA A 11 6.68 -48.83 -33.43
CA ALA A 11 5.76 -48.37 -32.42
C ALA A 11 6.65 -47.77 -31.32
N LEU A 12 6.97 -46.49 -31.47
CA LEU A 12 7.19 -45.59 -30.35
C LEU A 12 5.87 -45.62 -29.58
N LEU A 13 5.73 -46.68 -28.78
CA LEU A 13 4.92 -46.69 -27.58
C LEU A 13 5.48 -45.54 -26.76
N SER A 14 4.94 -44.35 -27.01
CA SER A 14 4.80 -43.30 -26.03
C SER A 14 4.09 -43.95 -24.85
N ALA A 15 4.88 -44.59 -23.98
CA ALA A 15 4.52 -44.87 -22.63
C ALA A 15 4.32 -43.51 -21.98
N CYS A 16 3.12 -42.95 -22.17
CA CYS A 16 2.56 -41.94 -21.31
C CYS A 16 2.52 -42.57 -19.92
N THR A 17 3.63 -42.48 -19.21
CA THR A 17 3.68 -42.73 -17.78
C THR A 17 2.91 -41.57 -17.17
N THR A 18 1.59 -41.72 -17.12
CA THR A 18 0.74 -40.85 -16.31
C THR A 18 1.13 -41.13 -14.88
N THR A 19 2.02 -40.31 -14.33
CA THR A 19 2.27 -40.29 -12.89
C THR A 19 0.91 -40.13 -12.20
N PRO A 20 0.51 -41.07 -11.32
CA PRO A 20 -0.76 -40.95 -10.63
C PRO A 20 -0.73 -39.66 -9.82
N ALA A 21 -1.81 -38.87 -9.93
CA ALA A 21 -1.96 -37.67 -9.11
C ALA A 21 -1.89 -38.06 -7.63
N PRO A 22 -1.31 -37.20 -6.77
CA PRO A 22 -1.30 -37.45 -5.34
C PRO A 22 -2.74 -37.56 -4.81
N HIS A 23 -2.96 -38.49 -3.88
CA HIS A 23 -4.22 -38.57 -3.15
C HIS A 23 -4.21 -37.51 -2.04
N ILE A 24 -4.89 -36.39 -2.27
CA ILE A 24 -5.01 -35.28 -1.32
C ILE A 24 -6.35 -35.41 -0.58
N ASP A 25 -6.31 -35.64 0.73
CA ASP A 25 -7.50 -35.66 1.59
C ASP A 25 -7.85 -34.23 2.04
N HIS A 26 -9.05 -33.77 1.66
CA HIS A 26 -9.58 -32.45 1.97
C HIS A 26 -10.63 -32.47 3.09
N SER A 27 -10.79 -33.57 3.82
CA SER A 27 -11.76 -33.71 4.92
C SER A 27 -11.46 -32.83 6.14
N LEU A 28 -10.23 -32.32 6.26
CA LEU A 28 -9.78 -31.48 7.37
C LEU A 28 -9.38 -30.08 6.89
N THR A 29 -9.76 -29.05 7.64
CA THR A 29 -9.34 -27.65 7.41
C THR A 29 -8.87 -27.01 8.72
N ALA A 30 -7.72 -26.34 8.67
CA ALA A 30 -7.16 -25.67 9.84
C ALA A 30 -7.94 -24.38 10.19
N ARG A 31 -8.16 -24.13 11.49
CA ARG A 31 -8.70 -22.84 11.97
C ARG A 31 -7.67 -21.72 11.91
N GLY A 32 -6.38 -22.04 12.10
CA GLY A 32 -5.27 -21.08 12.08
C GLY A 32 -4.85 -20.69 10.67
N GLN A 33 -5.73 -19.99 9.96
CA GLN A 33 -5.46 -19.50 8.60
C GLN A 33 -6.00 -18.09 8.42
N SER A 34 -5.45 -17.38 7.44
CA SER A 34 -5.94 -16.06 7.02
C SER A 34 -5.51 -15.80 5.57
N PRO A 35 -6.08 -14.79 4.90
CA PRO A 35 -5.69 -14.47 3.53
C PRO A 35 -4.23 -14.04 3.40
N ARG A 36 -3.61 -14.33 2.25
CA ARG A 36 -2.24 -13.89 1.92
C ARG A 36 -2.14 -12.39 1.71
N VAL A 37 -3.17 -11.79 1.13
CA VAL A 37 -3.28 -10.34 0.98
C VAL A 37 -3.46 -9.71 2.37
N LYS A 38 -2.57 -8.79 2.70
CA LYS A 38 -2.52 -8.05 3.98
C LYS A 38 -2.52 -6.54 3.80
N PHE A 39 -2.16 -6.04 2.61
CA PHE A 39 -1.97 -4.62 2.33
C PHE A 39 -2.69 -4.17 1.07
N ILE A 40 -3.03 -2.89 1.01
CA ILE A 40 -3.37 -2.19 -0.23
C ILE A 40 -2.36 -1.06 -0.42
N ILE A 41 -1.75 -0.98 -1.60
CA ILE A 41 -0.77 0.06 -1.93
C ILE A 41 -1.32 0.93 -3.04
N ILE A 42 -1.45 2.23 -2.77
CA ILE A 42 -1.96 3.25 -3.69
C ILE A 42 -0.79 3.90 -4.43
N HIS A 43 -0.93 4.02 -5.74
CA HIS A 43 0.04 4.60 -6.67
C HIS A 43 -0.63 5.68 -7.54
N TYR A 44 0.19 6.53 -8.17
CA TYR A 44 -0.21 7.25 -9.38
C TYR A 44 0.64 6.79 -10.57
N THR A 45 0.14 7.01 -11.78
CA THR A 45 0.81 6.50 -12.99
C THR A 45 1.90 7.41 -13.57
N VAL A 46 1.94 8.71 -13.22
CA VAL A 46 2.80 9.73 -13.88
C VAL A 46 2.56 9.79 -15.40
N SER A 47 1.33 9.46 -15.84
CA SER A 47 1.02 9.37 -17.26
C SER A 47 -0.46 9.49 -17.55
N ASN A 48 -0.80 9.55 -18.83
CA ASN A 48 -2.18 9.47 -19.29
C ASN A 48 -2.67 8.01 -19.34
N LEU A 49 -3.98 7.82 -19.48
CA LEU A 49 -4.60 6.49 -19.47
C LEU A 49 -4.04 5.54 -20.56
N PRO A 50 -3.97 5.90 -21.86
CA PRO A 50 -3.46 4.97 -22.88
C PRO A 50 -2.04 4.47 -22.59
N ARG A 51 -1.14 5.36 -22.15
CA ARG A 51 0.23 4.99 -21.81
C ARG A 51 0.29 4.15 -20.54
N SER A 52 -0.54 4.46 -19.54
CA SER A 52 -0.63 3.68 -18.29
C SER A 52 -1.07 2.25 -18.57
N ILE A 53 -2.09 2.05 -19.42
CA ILE A 53 -2.53 0.71 -19.86
C ILE A 53 -1.37 -0.04 -20.53
N GLN A 54 -0.66 0.60 -21.46
CA GLN A 54 0.46 -0.03 -22.15
C GLN A 54 1.56 -0.48 -21.17
N ILE A 55 1.97 0.40 -20.24
CA ILE A 55 3.01 0.08 -19.26
C ILE A 55 2.57 -1.09 -18.38
N LEU A 56 1.38 -1.01 -17.78
CA LEU A 56 0.91 -1.96 -16.76
C LEU A 56 0.49 -3.33 -17.33
N THR A 57 0.38 -3.46 -18.66
CA THR A 57 -0.01 -4.73 -19.31
C THR A 57 1.08 -5.35 -20.18
N GLN A 58 2.09 -4.57 -20.61
CA GLN A 58 3.09 -5.03 -21.58
C GLN A 58 4.54 -4.91 -21.09
N GLN A 59 4.77 -4.35 -19.90
CA GLN A 59 6.11 -4.22 -19.31
C GLN A 59 6.22 -5.03 -18.01
N GLU A 60 7.37 -4.92 -17.34
CA GLU A 60 7.70 -5.68 -16.13
C GLU A 60 6.90 -5.25 -14.89
N VAL A 61 6.35 -4.03 -14.91
CA VAL A 61 5.53 -3.48 -13.83
C VAL A 61 4.05 -3.69 -14.13
N SER A 62 3.26 -3.95 -13.09
CA SER A 62 1.83 -4.17 -13.20
C SER A 62 1.14 -3.85 -11.88
N SER A 63 -0.17 -3.59 -11.93
CA SER A 63 -1.04 -3.43 -10.76
C SER A 63 -2.24 -4.39 -10.87
N HIS A 64 -2.97 -4.59 -9.77
CA HIS A 64 -4.22 -5.37 -9.84
C HIS A 64 -5.31 -4.51 -10.47
N TYR A 65 -5.36 -3.23 -10.08
CA TYR A 65 -6.35 -2.28 -10.55
C TYR A 65 -5.70 -1.04 -11.15
N LEU A 66 -6.30 -0.51 -12.22
CA LEU A 66 -5.99 0.79 -12.80
C LEU A 66 -7.28 1.63 -12.88
N LEU A 67 -7.33 2.76 -12.18
CA LEU A 67 -8.45 3.69 -12.16
C LEU A 67 -8.28 4.79 -13.21
N THR A 68 -9.26 4.93 -14.10
CA THR A 68 -9.23 5.95 -15.17
C THR A 68 -9.48 7.37 -14.63
N ASP A 69 -9.10 8.39 -15.40
CA ASP A 69 -9.31 9.83 -15.15
C ASP A 69 -10.45 10.42 -16.02
N THR A 70 -11.35 9.56 -16.50
CA THR A 70 -12.49 9.95 -17.35
C THR A 70 -13.62 10.60 -16.54
N ALA A 71 -14.57 11.26 -17.22
CA ALA A 71 -15.75 11.88 -16.57
C ALA A 71 -16.59 10.89 -15.75
N THR A 72 -16.62 9.63 -16.16
CA THR A 72 -17.10 8.49 -15.37
C THR A 72 -15.93 7.53 -15.19
N PRO A 73 -15.18 7.62 -14.08
CA PRO A 73 -14.05 6.74 -13.82
C PRO A 73 -14.49 5.27 -13.75
N LYS A 74 -13.59 4.37 -14.13
CA LYS A 74 -13.78 2.94 -13.98
C LYS A 74 -12.45 2.27 -13.66
N PHE A 75 -12.52 1.06 -13.12
CA PHE A 75 -11.36 0.22 -12.95
C PHE A 75 -11.15 -0.72 -14.14
N TYR A 76 -9.91 -0.85 -14.57
CA TYR A 76 -9.44 -2.05 -15.24
C TYR A 76 -8.86 -3.00 -14.19
N ALA A 77 -9.32 -4.24 -14.17
CA ALA A 77 -8.68 -5.32 -13.42
C ALA A 77 -7.62 -5.98 -14.32
N LEU A 78 -6.34 -5.72 -14.04
CA LEU A 78 -5.22 -6.13 -14.90
C LEU A 78 -4.55 -7.42 -14.40
N VAL A 79 -4.53 -7.63 -13.09
CA VAL A 79 -3.99 -8.84 -12.45
C VAL A 79 -5.00 -9.33 -11.43
N ASP A 80 -5.34 -10.62 -11.49
CA ASP A 80 -6.19 -11.28 -10.51
C ASP A 80 -5.56 -11.21 -9.11
N GLU A 81 -6.34 -10.90 -8.08
CA GLU A 81 -5.85 -10.71 -6.70
C GLU A 81 -5.29 -11.99 -6.06
N SER A 82 -5.53 -13.17 -6.64
CA SER A 82 -4.85 -14.42 -6.25
C SER A 82 -3.41 -14.52 -6.76
N ARG A 83 -3.01 -13.63 -7.66
CA ARG A 83 -1.66 -13.53 -8.25
C ARG A 83 -0.94 -12.30 -7.72
N GLN A 84 0.39 -12.34 -7.82
CA GLN A 84 1.21 -11.17 -7.57
C GLN A 84 1.19 -10.22 -8.78
N ALA A 85 0.90 -8.94 -8.56
CA ALA A 85 1.28 -7.85 -9.46
C ALA A 85 2.63 -7.22 -9.06
N ASN A 86 3.35 -6.65 -10.02
CA ASN A 86 4.68 -6.06 -9.81
C ASN A 86 4.59 -4.54 -9.63
N HIS A 87 4.14 -4.07 -8.47
CA HIS A 87 3.90 -2.63 -8.22
C HIS A 87 4.78 -2.03 -7.10
N ALA A 88 4.98 -2.74 -5.99
CA ALA A 88 5.71 -2.23 -4.82
C ALA A 88 7.24 -2.22 -5.06
N GLY A 89 7.79 -3.29 -5.65
CA GLY A 89 9.24 -3.50 -5.77
C GLY A 89 9.91 -3.63 -4.39
N VAL A 90 11.17 -3.17 -4.26
CA VAL A 90 11.85 -3.10 -2.96
C VAL A 90 11.05 -2.18 -2.03
N SER A 91 10.54 -2.76 -0.96
CA SER A 91 9.54 -2.14 -0.07
C SER A 91 9.58 -2.76 1.33
N ASN A 92 9.22 -1.96 2.34
CA ASN A 92 9.05 -2.39 3.72
C ASN A 92 7.92 -1.64 4.41
N TRP A 93 7.16 -2.35 5.25
CA TRP A 93 6.26 -1.74 6.22
C TRP A 93 6.24 -2.60 7.47
N LYS A 94 6.56 -2.00 8.62
CA LYS A 94 6.77 -2.71 9.88
C LYS A 94 7.79 -3.85 9.66
N THR A 95 7.42 -5.07 10.03
CA THR A 95 8.26 -6.27 9.87
C THR A 95 8.15 -6.92 8.48
N TYR A 96 7.31 -6.40 7.58
CA TYR A 96 7.07 -6.97 6.26
C TYR A 96 8.01 -6.35 5.23
N THR A 97 8.56 -7.18 4.34
CA THR A 97 9.37 -6.74 3.20
C THR A 97 8.82 -7.35 1.92
N GLN A 98 9.22 -6.82 0.75
CA GLN A 98 8.82 -7.32 -0.56
C GLN A 98 7.30 -7.40 -0.73
N LEU A 99 6.61 -6.27 -0.51
CA LEU A 99 5.16 -6.25 -0.26
C LEU A 99 4.31 -6.80 -1.42
N ASN A 100 4.83 -6.82 -2.66
CA ASN A 100 4.16 -7.41 -3.85
C ASN A 100 3.41 -8.72 -3.56
N VAL A 101 4.03 -9.66 -2.84
CA VAL A 101 3.46 -11.01 -2.58
C VAL A 101 2.25 -11.01 -1.65
N SER A 102 2.01 -9.90 -0.96
CA SER A 102 1.02 -9.78 0.12
C SER A 102 0.15 -8.54 -0.01
N SER A 103 0.18 -7.87 -1.16
CA SER A 103 -0.51 -6.60 -1.34
C SER A 103 -1.28 -6.52 -2.64
N ILE A 104 -2.38 -5.78 -2.60
CA ILE A 104 -3.09 -5.32 -3.79
C ILE A 104 -2.60 -3.92 -4.17
N GLY A 105 -1.92 -3.81 -5.31
CA GLY A 105 -1.59 -2.53 -5.94
C GLY A 105 -2.76 -1.94 -6.73
N ILE A 106 -3.06 -0.67 -6.47
CA ILE A 106 -4.04 0.15 -7.19
C ILE A 106 -3.32 1.36 -7.79
N GLU A 107 -3.30 1.42 -9.11
CA GLU A 107 -2.79 2.56 -9.88
C GLU A 107 -3.92 3.52 -10.21
N ILE A 108 -3.71 4.82 -10.01
CA ILE A 108 -4.68 5.86 -10.35
C ILE A 108 -4.07 6.74 -11.44
N VAL A 109 -4.77 6.89 -12.56
CA VAL A 109 -4.30 7.78 -13.62
C VAL A 109 -4.25 9.21 -13.09
N ASN A 110 -3.03 9.71 -12.93
CA ASN A 110 -2.74 11.05 -12.45
C ASN A 110 -1.31 11.42 -12.92
N PRO A 111 -1.07 12.66 -13.38
CA PRO A 111 0.26 13.10 -13.84
C PRO A 111 1.35 13.11 -12.76
N GLY A 112 0.98 13.04 -11.48
CA GLY A 112 1.88 13.11 -10.34
C GLY A 112 2.30 14.55 -10.07
N TYR A 113 3.48 14.92 -10.55
CA TYR A 113 4.02 16.27 -10.43
C TYR A 113 4.82 16.69 -11.67
N THR A 114 5.00 18.00 -11.83
CA THR A 114 5.95 18.60 -12.77
C THR A 114 6.91 19.50 -12.00
N ASP A 115 8.20 19.40 -12.33
CA ASP A 115 9.23 20.31 -11.80
C ASP A 115 9.38 21.51 -12.74
N SER A 116 9.35 22.72 -12.18
CA SER A 116 9.62 23.98 -12.87
C SER A 116 10.64 24.83 -12.09
N PRO A 117 11.19 25.91 -12.68
CA PRO A 117 12.09 26.83 -11.96
C PRO A 117 11.46 27.45 -10.70
N GLU A 118 10.14 27.57 -10.66
CA GLU A 118 9.36 28.09 -9.53
C GLU A 118 9.11 27.04 -8.44
N GLY A 119 9.45 25.78 -8.71
CA GLY A 119 9.31 24.66 -7.79
C GLY A 119 8.50 23.50 -8.38
N ARG A 120 8.06 22.60 -7.51
CA ARG A 120 7.29 21.42 -7.88
C ARG A 120 5.79 21.68 -7.82
N LEU A 121 5.11 21.45 -8.93
CA LEU A 121 3.65 21.48 -9.01
C LEU A 121 3.08 20.06 -8.95
N TRP A 122 2.18 19.80 -8.00
CA TRP A 122 1.47 18.53 -7.87
C TRP A 122 0.08 18.61 -8.51
N TYR A 123 -0.40 17.50 -9.07
CA TYR A 123 -1.73 17.43 -9.71
C TYR A 123 -2.77 16.79 -8.78
N PRO A 124 -3.93 17.42 -8.55
CA PRO A 124 -4.97 16.86 -7.69
C PRO A 124 -5.63 15.65 -8.36
N PHE A 125 -6.26 14.80 -7.54
CA PHE A 125 -7.12 13.72 -8.01
C PHE A 125 -8.55 14.23 -8.21
N PRO A 126 -9.16 14.08 -9.39
CA PRO A 126 -10.59 14.33 -9.58
C PRO A 126 -11.44 13.61 -8.52
N GLN A 127 -12.43 14.31 -7.94
CA GLN A 127 -13.27 13.74 -6.88
C GLN A 127 -13.97 12.45 -7.32
N ALA A 128 -14.41 12.36 -8.59
CA ALA A 128 -15.03 11.16 -9.14
C ALA A 128 -14.11 9.92 -9.07
N GLN A 129 -12.78 10.07 -9.11
CA GLN A 129 -11.87 8.94 -8.90
C GLN A 129 -11.93 8.46 -7.44
N ILE A 130 -11.97 9.39 -6.49
CA ILE A 130 -12.01 9.07 -5.06
C ILE A 130 -13.34 8.42 -4.69
N ASP A 131 -14.43 8.88 -5.29
CA ASP A 131 -15.76 8.32 -5.12
C ASP A 131 -15.85 6.87 -5.61
N GLU A 132 -15.13 6.50 -6.69
CA GLU A 132 -15.00 5.11 -7.15
C GLU A 132 -13.99 4.28 -6.33
N LEU A 133 -12.92 4.91 -5.84
CA LEU A 133 -11.88 4.25 -5.06
C LEU A 133 -12.38 3.77 -3.70
N ILE A 134 -13.16 4.58 -2.98
CA ILE A 134 -13.61 4.25 -1.62
C ILE A 134 -14.43 2.94 -1.58
N PRO A 135 -15.44 2.73 -2.45
CA PRO A 135 -16.17 1.46 -2.54
C PRO A 135 -15.26 0.26 -2.82
N LEU A 136 -14.32 0.38 -3.77
CA LEU A 136 -13.37 -0.70 -4.06
C LEU A 136 -12.51 -1.03 -2.84
N LEU A 137 -11.99 -0.02 -2.14
CA LEU A 137 -11.19 -0.23 -0.93
C LEU A 137 -12.00 -0.93 0.16
N LYS A 138 -13.26 -0.53 0.38
CA LYS A 138 -14.15 -1.19 1.35
C LYS A 138 -14.40 -2.65 1.02
N ASP A 139 -14.61 -2.95 -0.26
CA ASP A 139 -14.79 -4.33 -0.75
C ASP A 139 -13.54 -5.18 -0.49
N ILE A 140 -12.36 -4.71 -0.90
CA ILE A 140 -11.08 -5.41 -0.69
C ILE A 140 -10.82 -5.62 0.81
N VAL A 141 -11.03 -4.58 1.63
CA VAL A 141 -10.86 -4.65 3.09
C VAL A 141 -11.78 -5.71 3.70
N ALA A 142 -13.05 -5.75 3.31
CA ALA A 142 -14.00 -6.74 3.82
C ALA A 142 -13.62 -8.17 3.40
N ARG A 143 -13.21 -8.36 2.14
CA ARG A 143 -12.84 -9.68 1.61
C ARG A 143 -11.58 -10.27 2.25
N TYR A 144 -10.58 -9.44 2.52
CA TYR A 144 -9.28 -9.89 3.03
C TYR A 144 -9.05 -9.59 4.51
N ASN A 145 -10.00 -8.94 5.19
CA ASN A 145 -9.89 -8.47 6.56
C ASN A 145 -8.61 -7.64 6.79
N ILE A 146 -8.39 -6.65 5.93
CA ILE A 146 -7.20 -5.79 5.94
C ILE A 146 -7.30 -4.79 7.10
N SER A 147 -6.23 -4.68 7.89
CA SER A 147 -6.16 -3.68 8.96
C SER A 147 -6.10 -2.26 8.38
N PRO A 148 -6.76 -1.26 9.00
CA PRO A 148 -6.71 0.14 8.54
C PRO A 148 -5.30 0.73 8.41
N GLU A 149 -4.34 0.22 9.17
CA GLU A 149 -2.92 0.62 9.12
C GLU A 149 -2.14 0.06 7.90
N ASN A 150 -2.80 -0.76 7.08
CA ASN A 150 -2.19 -1.46 5.94
C ASN A 150 -2.71 -0.95 4.58
N ILE A 151 -3.42 0.18 4.56
CA ILE A 151 -3.71 0.93 3.34
C ILE A 151 -2.70 2.09 3.26
N LEU A 152 -1.77 1.98 2.32
CA LEU A 152 -0.54 2.76 2.30
C LEU A 152 -0.29 3.35 0.91
N GLY A 153 0.45 4.45 0.86
CA GLY A 153 1.05 4.96 -0.37
C GLY A 153 2.34 4.22 -0.73
N HIS A 154 2.76 4.31 -1.98
CA HIS A 154 4.06 3.74 -2.40
C HIS A 154 5.23 4.43 -1.68
N ASN A 155 5.11 5.73 -1.44
CA ASN A 155 6.08 6.53 -0.68
C ASN A 155 6.22 6.08 0.77
N GLU A 156 5.18 5.49 1.38
CA GLU A 156 5.27 4.99 2.76
C GLU A 156 6.12 3.73 2.86
N ILE A 157 6.03 2.86 1.85
CA ILE A 157 6.74 1.57 1.84
C ILE A 157 8.11 1.65 1.16
N ALA A 158 8.36 2.71 0.39
CA ALA A 158 9.61 2.94 -0.34
C ALA A 158 10.03 4.43 -0.31
N PRO A 159 10.16 5.05 0.88
CA PRO A 159 10.37 6.50 1.03
C PRO A 159 11.65 7.01 0.38
N GLN A 160 12.64 6.15 0.18
CA GLN A 160 13.92 6.51 -0.45
C GLN A 160 13.85 6.58 -1.98
N ARG A 161 12.73 6.16 -2.59
CA ARG A 161 12.62 5.98 -4.04
C ARG A 161 11.32 6.52 -4.63
N LYS A 162 10.26 6.56 -3.83
CA LYS A 162 8.89 6.79 -4.30
C LYS A 162 8.23 7.95 -3.56
N GLN A 163 7.37 8.64 -4.28
CA GLN A 163 6.71 9.87 -3.82
C GLN A 163 5.18 9.80 -3.98
N ASP A 164 4.70 8.82 -4.73
CA ASP A 164 3.29 8.55 -4.95
C ASP A 164 2.60 7.94 -3.72
N PRO A 165 1.31 8.24 -3.49
CA PRO A 165 0.41 9.03 -4.35
C PRO A 165 0.51 10.55 -4.17
N GLY A 166 1.53 11.03 -3.44
CA GLY A 166 1.81 12.46 -3.26
C GLY A 166 0.93 13.17 -2.23
N PRO A 167 1.21 14.46 -1.98
CA PRO A 167 0.54 15.25 -0.94
C PRO A 167 -0.91 15.65 -1.29
N LEU A 168 -1.30 15.56 -2.57
CA LEU A 168 -2.65 15.89 -3.02
C LEU A 168 -3.60 14.69 -3.03
N PHE A 169 -3.12 13.48 -2.69
CA PHE A 169 -4.01 12.36 -2.47
C PHE A 169 -4.83 12.57 -1.19
N PRO A 170 -6.17 12.47 -1.25
CA PRO A 170 -7.04 12.88 -0.15
C PRO A 170 -7.19 11.80 0.93
N TRP A 171 -6.10 11.45 1.61
CA TRP A 171 -6.08 10.45 2.69
C TRP A 171 -7.16 10.69 3.75
N ARG A 172 -7.47 11.94 4.07
CA ARG A 172 -8.52 12.28 5.03
C ARG A 172 -9.90 11.75 4.61
N GLN A 173 -10.23 11.75 3.32
CA GLN A 173 -11.52 11.19 2.86
C GLN A 173 -11.59 9.67 3.09
N LEU A 174 -10.47 8.95 2.96
CA LEU A 174 -10.40 7.52 3.32
C LEU A 174 -10.60 7.32 4.82
N ALA A 175 -10.03 8.19 5.65
CA ALA A 175 -10.24 8.13 7.10
C ALA A 175 -11.70 8.39 7.48
N ASP A 176 -12.31 9.41 6.90
CA ASP A 176 -13.73 9.74 7.11
C ASP A 176 -14.64 8.59 6.63
N ALA A 177 -14.20 7.82 5.63
CA ALA A 177 -14.87 6.59 5.17
C ALA A 177 -14.59 5.34 6.04
N GLY A 178 -13.80 5.46 7.12
CA GLY A 178 -13.46 4.40 8.06
C GLY A 178 -12.38 3.42 7.57
N LEU A 179 -11.63 3.77 6.53
CA LEU A 179 -10.65 2.87 5.89
C LEU A 179 -9.25 2.93 6.52
N ILE A 180 -8.86 4.08 7.08
CA ILE A 180 -7.53 4.27 7.68
C ILE A 180 -7.63 4.95 9.05
N VAL A 181 -6.57 4.85 9.84
CA VAL A 181 -6.41 5.62 11.08
C VAL A 181 -5.99 7.05 10.74
N TRP A 182 -6.62 8.03 11.40
CA TRP A 182 -6.26 9.44 11.32
C TRP A 182 -6.02 10.00 12.72
N PRO A 183 -5.03 10.90 12.91
CA PRO A 183 -4.78 11.48 14.21
C PRO A 183 -5.95 12.34 14.68
N ASP A 184 -6.30 12.21 15.96
CA ASP A 184 -7.30 13.08 16.60
C ASP A 184 -6.77 14.52 16.69
N ALA A 185 -7.51 15.46 16.12
CA ALA A 185 -7.06 16.85 15.99
C ALA A 185 -6.92 17.56 17.35
N ASN A 186 -7.75 17.24 18.34
CA ASN A 186 -7.67 17.84 19.67
C ASN A 186 -6.41 17.35 20.38
N ARG A 187 -6.13 16.04 20.31
CA ARG A 187 -4.90 15.48 20.87
C ARG A 187 -3.65 16.03 20.18
N VAL A 188 -3.70 16.25 18.87
CA VAL A 188 -2.58 16.89 18.14
C VAL A 188 -2.38 18.31 18.67
N ALA A 189 -3.46 19.09 18.83
CA ALA A 189 -3.38 20.45 19.37
C ALA A 189 -2.79 20.47 20.79
N GLU A 190 -3.17 19.53 21.66
CA GLU A 190 -2.60 19.36 23.00
C GLU A 190 -1.09 19.05 22.95
N GLN A 191 -0.67 18.11 22.10
CA GLN A 191 0.75 17.75 21.97
C GLN A 191 1.59 18.91 21.38
N ARG A 192 1.00 19.73 20.51
CA ARG A 192 1.68 20.92 19.96
C ARG A 192 2.06 21.95 21.02
N LEU A 193 1.29 22.08 22.11
CA LEU A 193 1.65 22.97 23.23
C LEU A 193 3.02 22.63 23.82
N ILE A 194 3.44 21.37 23.72
CA ILE A 194 4.73 20.86 24.20
C ILE A 194 5.77 20.95 23.09
N PHE A 195 5.50 20.33 21.93
CA PHE A 195 6.52 20.15 20.88
C PHE A 195 6.83 21.42 20.08
N ASP A 196 5.96 22.43 20.07
CA ASP A 196 6.28 23.73 19.47
C ASP A 196 7.31 24.52 20.32
N GLN A 197 7.39 24.24 21.63
CA GLN A 197 8.41 24.84 22.52
C GLN A 197 9.75 24.11 22.44
N GLN A 198 9.70 22.78 22.32
CA GLN A 198 10.89 21.94 22.22
C GLN A 198 10.65 20.80 21.24
N VAL A 199 11.15 20.97 20.02
CA VAL A 199 11.14 19.94 19.00
C VAL A 199 12.09 18.80 19.44
N PRO A 200 11.64 17.52 19.45
CA PRO A 200 12.48 16.40 19.82
C PRO A 200 13.68 16.20 18.89
N ASP A 201 14.69 15.47 19.36
CA ASP A 201 15.87 15.13 18.57
C ASP A 201 15.60 14.02 17.53
N ALA A 202 16.62 13.74 16.71
CA ALA A 202 16.50 12.72 15.66
C ALA A 202 16.28 11.31 16.21
N VAL A 203 16.81 10.97 17.38
CA VAL A 203 16.60 9.66 18.02
C VAL A 203 15.11 9.45 18.30
N TRP A 204 14.45 10.49 18.83
CA TRP A 204 13.02 10.43 19.09
C TRP A 204 12.21 10.26 17.80
N PHE A 205 12.49 11.07 16.76
CA PHE A 205 11.76 10.98 15.48
C PHE A 205 11.94 9.63 14.81
N GLN A 206 13.17 9.14 14.71
CA GLN A 206 13.49 7.83 14.12
C GLN A 206 12.79 6.69 14.88
N LYS A 207 12.75 6.74 16.22
CA LYS A 207 12.02 5.74 17.00
C LYS A 207 10.52 5.78 16.73
N LYS A 208 9.93 6.96 16.67
CA LYS A 208 8.48 7.15 16.44
C LYS A 208 8.06 6.77 15.02
N LEU A 209 8.85 7.10 14.02
CA LEU A 209 8.65 6.67 12.63
C LEU A 209 8.72 5.15 12.50
N ALA A 210 9.70 4.51 13.15
CA ALA A 210 9.79 3.05 13.20
C ALA A 210 8.59 2.41 13.92
N GLN A 211 8.15 3.00 15.03
CA GLN A 211 6.97 2.54 15.78
C GLN A 211 5.69 2.65 14.94
N HIS A 212 5.54 3.71 14.13
CA HIS A 212 4.42 3.86 13.22
C HIS A 212 4.44 2.77 12.13
N GLY A 213 5.62 2.50 11.56
CA GLY A 213 5.83 1.39 10.62
C GLY A 213 6.85 1.65 9.52
N TYR A 214 7.47 2.82 9.45
CA TYR A 214 8.45 3.11 8.40
C TYR A 214 9.77 2.37 8.63
N ALA A 215 10.37 1.87 7.55
CA ALA A 215 11.82 1.61 7.54
C ALA A 215 12.57 2.94 7.65
N THR A 216 13.14 3.21 8.82
CA THR A 216 13.91 4.43 9.07
C THR A 216 15.23 4.11 9.77
N PRO A 217 16.35 4.75 9.39
CA PRO A 217 17.61 4.60 10.10
C PRO A 217 17.50 4.97 11.58
N GLN A 218 18.36 4.42 12.43
CA GLN A 218 18.45 4.75 13.86
C GLN A 218 19.83 5.36 14.16
N THR A 219 20.18 6.40 13.41
CA THR A 219 21.52 7.01 13.41
C THR A 219 21.67 8.13 14.44
N GLY A 220 20.57 8.65 14.99
CA GLY A 220 20.57 9.79 15.90
C GLY A 220 20.86 11.15 15.26
N ILE A 221 20.86 11.22 13.92
CA ILE A 221 20.99 12.46 13.15
C ILE A 221 19.90 12.55 12.08
N PHE A 222 19.52 13.75 11.67
CA PHE A 222 18.59 13.97 10.55
C PHE A 222 19.30 13.84 9.20
N ASP A 223 19.80 12.63 8.92
CA ASP A 223 20.35 12.27 7.62
C ASP A 223 19.30 12.30 6.50
N GLU A 224 19.77 12.26 5.25
CA GLU A 224 18.89 12.31 4.07
C GLU A 224 17.83 11.20 4.10
N ALA A 225 18.21 9.99 4.52
CA ALA A 225 17.29 8.87 4.61
C ALA A 225 16.17 9.12 5.64
N THR A 226 16.48 9.70 6.79
CA THR A 226 15.49 10.12 7.80
C THR A 226 14.58 11.23 7.25
N ARG A 227 15.14 12.20 6.53
CA ARG A 227 14.36 13.29 5.90
C ARG A 227 13.39 12.77 4.86
N ASN A 228 13.79 11.82 4.03
CA ASN A 228 12.91 11.19 3.04
C ASN A 228 11.71 10.48 3.70
N VAL A 229 11.94 9.83 4.85
CA VAL A 229 10.84 9.23 5.64
C VAL A 229 9.91 10.30 6.21
N LEU A 230 10.47 11.41 6.73
CA LEU A 230 9.67 12.55 7.21
C LEU A 230 8.82 13.17 6.09
N ILE A 231 9.38 13.32 4.89
CA ILE A 231 8.63 13.80 3.70
C ILE A 231 7.44 12.89 3.43
N ALA A 232 7.64 11.57 3.39
CA ALA A 232 6.56 10.61 3.14
C ALA A 232 5.45 10.68 4.21
N PHE A 233 5.84 10.79 5.49
CA PHE A 233 4.90 10.97 6.59
C PHE A 233 4.12 12.28 6.50
N GLN A 234 4.82 13.39 6.24
CA GLN A 234 4.22 14.71 6.12
C GLN A 234 3.28 14.79 4.90
N MET A 235 3.64 14.20 3.75
CA MET A 235 2.75 14.15 2.58
C MET A 235 1.40 13.52 2.90
N LYS A 236 1.36 12.52 3.79
CA LYS A 236 0.12 11.86 4.21
C LYS A 236 -0.67 12.66 5.24
N TYR A 237 -0.03 13.09 6.32
CA TYR A 237 -0.74 13.63 7.49
C TYR A 237 -0.70 15.17 7.60
N ARG A 238 0.13 15.86 6.80
CA ARG A 238 0.35 17.31 6.85
C ARG A 238 0.74 17.87 5.48
N ASN A 239 -0.22 17.90 4.57
CA ASN A 239 0.01 18.33 3.18
C ASN A 239 0.25 19.85 3.00
N THR A 240 0.20 20.66 4.07
CA THR A 240 0.56 22.08 4.04
C THR A 240 2.07 22.31 4.05
N ARG A 241 2.85 21.37 4.61
CA ARG A 241 4.32 21.43 4.66
C ARG A 241 4.93 20.03 4.80
N PHE A 242 5.63 19.60 3.76
CA PHE A 242 6.24 18.27 3.62
C PHE A 242 7.70 18.33 3.16
N ASP A 243 8.48 19.26 3.71
CA ASP A 243 9.89 19.52 3.37
C ASP A 243 10.89 18.57 4.05
N GLY A 244 10.41 17.62 4.86
CA GLY A 244 11.25 16.70 5.61
C GLY A 244 11.96 17.34 6.80
N MET A 245 11.62 18.59 7.14
CA MET A 245 12.15 19.26 8.33
C MET A 245 11.36 18.79 9.57
N PRO A 246 12.04 18.40 10.66
CA PRO A 246 11.38 18.10 11.92
C PRO A 246 10.82 19.38 12.53
N ASP A 247 9.57 19.31 13.01
CA ASP A 247 8.93 20.40 13.74
C ASP A 247 7.87 19.88 14.73
N GLY A 248 7.32 20.80 15.54
CA GLY A 248 6.40 20.47 16.62
C GLY A 248 5.09 19.85 16.15
N GLU A 249 4.56 20.27 14.99
CA GLU A 249 3.36 19.68 14.41
C GLU A 249 3.61 18.25 13.92
N THR A 250 4.74 18.00 13.23
CA THR A 250 5.11 16.64 12.80
C THR A 250 5.33 15.73 14.01
N ALA A 251 5.97 16.23 15.07
CA ALA A 251 6.14 15.49 16.33
C ALA A 251 4.78 15.18 16.99
N ALA A 252 3.87 16.15 17.09
CA ALA A 252 2.55 15.95 17.66
C ALA A 252 1.73 14.89 16.90
N LEU A 253 1.77 14.91 15.56
CA LEU A 253 1.12 13.91 14.72
C LEU A 253 1.67 12.51 14.99
N LEU A 254 3.00 12.36 15.04
CA LEU A 254 3.66 11.08 15.35
C LEU A 254 3.31 10.58 16.76
N GLU A 255 3.30 11.46 17.76
CA GLU A 255 2.96 11.09 19.13
C GLU A 255 1.53 10.56 19.21
N VAL A 256 0.56 11.26 18.60
CA VAL A 256 -0.85 10.86 18.61
C VAL A 256 -1.08 9.53 17.88
N LEU A 257 -0.40 9.31 16.75
CA LEU A 257 -0.51 8.09 15.96
C LEU A 257 0.18 6.88 16.59
N THR A 258 1.23 7.09 17.38
CA THR A 258 2.01 6.00 18.01
C THR A 258 1.63 5.72 19.45
N THR A 259 0.93 6.65 20.09
CA THR A 259 0.39 6.52 21.44
C THR A 259 -1.14 6.68 21.38
N PRO A 260 -1.87 5.70 20.81
CA PRO A 260 -3.32 5.78 20.73
C PRO A 260 -3.92 5.82 22.14
N ALA A 261 -4.98 6.62 22.31
CA ALA A 261 -5.73 6.64 23.56
C ALA A 261 -6.19 5.21 23.90
N ALA A 262 -6.23 4.89 25.20
CA ALA A 262 -6.82 3.63 25.64
C ALA A 262 -8.22 3.52 25.00
N LYS A 263 -8.49 2.42 24.29
CA LYS A 263 -9.84 2.17 23.77
C LYS A 263 -10.78 2.26 24.97
N ALA A 264 -11.81 3.12 24.88
CA ALA A 264 -12.89 3.11 25.86
C ALA A 264 -13.40 1.67 25.98
N VAL A 265 -13.28 1.08 27.17
CA VAL A 265 -13.81 -0.26 27.43
C VAL A 265 -15.31 -0.18 27.16
N PRO A 266 -15.87 -0.95 26.22
CA PRO A 266 -17.31 -0.95 26.02
C PRO A 266 -17.96 -1.35 27.34
N ALA A 267 -18.91 -0.54 27.80
CA ALA A 267 -19.67 -0.82 29.02
C ALA A 267 -20.20 -2.28 28.91
N PRO A 268 -20.08 -3.09 29.98
CA PRO A 268 -20.54 -4.46 29.94
C PRO A 268 -22.00 -4.47 29.49
N ALA A 269 -22.29 -5.28 28.48
CA ALA A 269 -23.64 -5.46 27.98
C ALA A 269 -24.54 -5.82 29.17
N VAL A 270 -25.54 -4.98 29.45
CA VAL A 270 -26.55 -5.27 30.45
C VAL A 270 -27.31 -6.49 29.96
N VAL A 271 -26.99 -7.66 30.51
CA VAL A 271 -27.77 -8.88 30.29
C VAL A 271 -29.07 -8.69 31.07
N THR A 272 -30.10 -8.21 30.38
CA THR A 272 -31.47 -8.31 30.88
C THR A 272 -31.85 -9.79 30.93
N LYS A 273 -32.04 -10.31 32.15
CA LYS A 273 -32.66 -11.62 32.38
C LYS A 273 -34.16 -11.56 32.07
#